data_AF-A0A7V6WKG8-F1
#
_entry.id   AF-A0A7V6WKG8-F1
#
_cell.length_a   1.000
_cell.length_b   1.000
_cell.length_c   1.000
_cell.angle_alpha   90.00
_cell.angle_beta   90.00
_cell.angle_gamma   90.00
#
_symmetry.space_group_name_H-M   'P 1'
#
loop_
_entity.id
_entity.type
_entity.pdbx_description
1 polymer ?
#
loop_
_entity_poly.entity_id
_entity_poly.type
_entity_poly.pdbx_seq_one_letter_code
_entity_poly.pdbx_strand_id
1 'polypeptide(L)'
;MKSKTINILSIFVLFLSCGVLYYLIPKVVIFWENKDVIVRGMVSEQPGSSFVSEAKELYPAKTNSHLTEQDLSIITSPFLVFNPDAPIRKEGYGQTYSRSAAGVAIDAKTGTILYEQSATERMPIASLTKVMTAIIVLERISDLDNTIITIDREATLAEPSKIGCATSVNCDSNLLQVGEKISARNLFDAMLIGSTNDAAIALGKHVAGSQGEFARLMNQKAQELGLKNTKFCNPSGLDPDDLSEQCYSTAYDFARISAYSLKYKEIWRAFRMSEKDFYSVDGKISHNVKNTNKLLEEMPNCDGAKTGFTFEAGRTLMMTAHHPNNKNIKVVAVILNNNYRWDDISEIFRWCFEAYQWPNNS
;
A
#
# COMPACT_ATOMS: atom_id res chain seq x y z
N MET A 1 12.04 0.40 53.49
CA MET A 1 12.00 -0.10 52.10
C MET A 1 12.05 1.10 51.17
N LYS A 2 13.10 1.19 50.35
CA LYS A 2 13.32 2.28 49.39
C LYS A 2 12.44 2.04 48.17
N SER A 3 11.55 2.98 47.84
CA SER A 3 10.86 3.01 46.55
C SER A 3 11.68 3.85 45.57
N LYS A 4 11.93 3.29 44.39
CA LYS A 4 12.73 3.87 43.31
C LYS A 4 11.95 4.97 42.61
N THR A 5 12.61 6.10 42.43
CA THR A 5 12.27 7.18 41.51
C THR A 5 12.25 6.67 40.06
N ILE A 6 11.16 6.93 39.33
CA ILE A 6 11.17 6.91 37.86
C ILE A 6 11.08 8.38 37.42
N ASN A 7 12.11 8.81 36.70
CA ASN A 7 12.24 10.14 36.12
C ASN A 7 11.43 10.18 34.82
N ILE A 8 10.41 11.03 34.74
CA ILE A 8 9.80 11.44 33.47
C ILE A 8 9.84 12.96 33.41
N LEU A 9 11.03 13.47 33.12
CA LEU A 9 11.25 14.79 32.56
C LEU A 9 10.98 14.69 31.06
N SER A 10 9.71 14.62 30.61
CA SER A 10 9.33 14.75 29.18
C SER A 10 7.81 14.92 28.98
N ILE A 11 7.11 15.62 29.87
CA ILE A 11 5.78 16.16 29.53
C ILE A 11 5.94 17.67 29.47
N PHE A 12 6.42 18.13 28.30
CA PHE A 12 6.26 19.50 27.87
C PHE A 12 4.76 19.75 27.71
N VAL A 13 4.14 20.51 28.61
CA VAL A 13 3.39 21.73 28.28
C VAL A 13 3.35 22.61 29.54
N LEU A 14 3.78 23.85 29.35
CA LEU A 14 3.69 24.95 30.30
C LEU A 14 2.28 25.06 30.90
N PHE A 15 2.22 25.10 32.23
CA PHE A 15 1.22 25.87 32.94
C PHE A 15 1.37 27.34 32.56
N LEU A 16 0.34 27.93 31.95
CA LEU A 16 0.11 29.37 31.99
C LEU A 16 -1.27 29.64 32.57
N SER A 17 -1.21 30.42 33.65
CA SER A 17 -2.29 30.96 34.45
C SER A 17 -3.33 31.73 33.64
N CYS A 18 -4.60 31.52 34.00
CA CYS A 18 -5.79 32.29 33.61
C CYS A 18 -6.25 32.21 32.13
N GLY A 19 -7.17 31.27 31.87
CA GLY A 19 -8.47 31.61 31.29
C GLY A 19 -8.66 31.46 29.78
N VAL A 20 -9.32 30.36 29.40
CA VAL A 20 -9.98 30.06 28.11
C VAL A 20 -9.05 29.62 26.96
N LEU A 21 -9.12 28.33 26.62
CA LEU A 21 -8.50 27.73 25.44
C LEU A 21 -9.60 27.31 24.47
N TYR A 22 -9.65 27.93 23.28
CA TYR A 22 -10.59 27.55 22.22
C TYR A 22 -9.98 26.41 21.38
N TYR A 23 -10.56 25.21 21.45
CA TYR A 23 -10.31 24.15 20.48
C TYR A 23 -11.49 24.05 19.53
N LEU A 24 -11.28 24.42 18.27
CA LEU A 24 -12.22 24.23 17.17
C LEU A 24 -11.97 22.86 16.54
N ILE A 25 -12.67 21.84 17.05
CA ILE A 25 -13.13 20.73 16.21
C ILE A 25 -14.49 21.20 15.66
N PRO A 26 -14.81 21.05 14.37
CA PRO A 26 -16.15 21.38 13.92
C PRO A 26 -17.12 20.41 14.61
N LYS A 27 -17.85 20.92 15.61
CA LYS A 27 -18.99 20.31 16.34
C LYS A 27 -18.77 19.79 17.78
N VAL A 28 -17.70 20.16 18.50
CA VAL A 28 -17.66 20.03 19.97
C VAL A 28 -17.04 21.28 20.61
N VAL A 29 -17.78 21.94 21.50
CA VAL A 29 -17.29 23.06 22.32
C VAL A 29 -17.21 22.59 23.77
N ILE A 30 -16.02 22.65 24.37
CA ILE A 30 -15.79 22.30 25.77
C ILE A 30 -15.64 23.60 26.57
N PHE A 31 -16.44 23.78 27.62
CA PHE A 31 -16.33 24.91 28.53
C PHE A 31 -15.60 24.52 29.81
N TRP A 32 -14.84 25.45 30.37
CA TRP A 32 -14.17 25.28 31.64
C TRP A 32 -14.53 26.44 32.57
N GLU A 33 -15.27 26.14 33.65
CA GLU A 33 -15.68 27.12 34.65
C GLU A 33 -15.48 26.52 36.05
N ASN A 34 -14.73 27.22 36.90
CA ASN A 34 -14.62 26.96 38.35
C ASN A 34 -14.47 25.48 38.77
N LYS A 35 -13.53 24.76 38.18
CA LYS A 35 -13.13 23.37 38.51
C LYS A 35 -14.16 22.28 38.22
N ASP A 36 -15.30 22.61 37.61
CA ASP A 36 -16.25 21.63 37.08
C ASP A 36 -16.16 21.58 35.55
N VAL A 37 -16.18 20.36 34.98
CA VAL A 37 -16.23 20.14 33.53
C VAL A 37 -17.68 20.05 33.11
N ILE A 38 -18.18 21.05 32.37
CA ILE A 38 -19.53 21.07 31.82
C ILE A 38 -19.45 20.78 30.32
N VAL A 39 -19.81 19.56 29.92
CA VAL A 39 -19.95 19.19 28.51
C VAL A 39 -21.38 19.53 28.05
N ARG A 40 -21.53 20.58 27.23
CA ARG A 40 -22.81 20.87 26.56
C ARG A 40 -22.70 20.44 25.09
N GLY A 41 -23.29 19.29 24.76
CA GLY A 41 -23.43 18.86 23.37
C GLY A 41 -24.53 19.66 22.67
N MET A 42 -24.17 20.46 21.66
CA MET A 42 -25.12 20.85 20.62
C MET A 42 -25.06 19.80 19.51
N VAL A 43 -26.01 18.87 19.52
CA VAL A 43 -26.21 17.94 18.41
C VAL A 43 -27.01 18.67 17.34
N SER A 44 -26.35 19.02 16.23
CA SER A 44 -27.06 19.34 14.98
C SER A 44 -27.50 18.01 14.35
N GLU A 45 -28.82 17.81 14.29
CA GLU A 45 -29.45 16.63 13.68
C GLU A 45 -29.12 16.56 12.18
N GLN A 46 -28.39 15.53 11.78
CA GLN A 46 -28.39 15.00 10.40
C GLN A 46 -28.83 13.53 10.52
N PRO A 47 -30.00 13.13 9.99
CA PRO A 47 -30.44 11.75 10.06
C PRO A 47 -29.64 10.86 9.09
N GLY A 48 -29.00 9.79 9.58
CA GLY A 48 -28.56 8.66 8.74
C GLY A 48 -27.11 8.17 8.85
N SER A 49 -26.21 8.78 9.63
CA SER A 49 -24.85 8.26 9.80
C SER A 49 -24.75 7.26 10.96
N SER A 50 -24.31 6.03 10.68
CA SER A 50 -24.03 4.96 11.67
C SER A 50 -23.04 5.38 12.77
N PHE A 51 -22.22 6.40 12.49
CA PHE A 51 -21.25 6.99 13.42
C PHE A 51 -21.90 7.71 14.62
N VAL A 52 -23.11 8.25 14.46
CA VAL A 52 -23.82 9.00 15.52
C VAL A 52 -24.48 8.05 16.51
N SER A 53 -24.90 6.86 16.06
CA SER A 53 -25.42 5.80 16.94
C SER A 53 -24.33 5.21 17.85
N GLU A 54 -23.14 4.91 17.30
CA GLU A 54 -22.02 4.40 18.09
C GLU A 54 -21.51 5.43 19.12
N ALA A 55 -21.44 6.71 18.74
CA ALA A 55 -21.05 7.76 19.68
C ALA A 55 -22.07 7.98 20.81
N LYS A 56 -23.37 7.82 20.54
CA LYS A 56 -24.43 7.92 21.56
C LYS A 56 -24.49 6.71 22.50
N GLU A 57 -24.16 5.51 22.01
CA GLU A 57 -24.03 4.31 22.84
C GLU A 57 -22.78 4.36 23.73
N LEU A 58 -21.66 4.89 23.23
CA LEU A 58 -20.43 5.03 23.99
C LEU A 58 -20.45 6.16 25.02
N TYR A 59 -21.24 7.23 24.78
CA TYR A 59 -21.25 8.43 25.62
C TYR A 59 -22.67 8.93 25.87
N PRO A 60 -23.48 8.22 26.70
CA PRO A 60 -24.75 8.75 27.14
C PRO A 60 -24.51 10.08 27.88
N ALA A 61 -25.24 11.13 27.50
CA ALA A 61 -25.10 12.45 28.10
C ALA A 61 -25.41 12.38 29.61
N LYS A 62 -24.37 12.24 30.44
CA LYS A 62 -24.47 12.41 31.89
C LYS A 62 -24.39 13.89 32.19
N THR A 63 -25.54 14.51 32.38
CA THR A 63 -25.64 15.82 33.02
C THR A 63 -25.49 15.64 34.53
N ASN A 64 -24.51 16.35 35.11
CA ASN A 64 -24.25 16.49 36.55
C ASN A 64 -23.88 15.22 37.32
N SER A 65 -22.69 14.67 37.06
CA SER A 65 -22.02 13.78 38.02
C SER A 65 -20.51 14.00 37.98
N HIS A 66 -19.88 14.03 39.15
CA HIS A 66 -18.41 14.11 39.28
C HIS A 66 -17.74 13.01 38.45
N LEU A 67 -16.80 13.41 37.59
CA LEU A 67 -16.02 12.50 36.77
C LEU A 67 -15.11 11.65 37.67
N THR A 68 -15.12 10.34 37.48
CA THR A 68 -14.25 9.38 38.18
C THR A 68 -12.88 9.30 37.50
N GLU A 69 -11.85 8.72 38.15
CA GLU A 69 -10.54 8.46 37.52
C GLU A 69 -10.67 7.64 36.21
N GLN A 70 -11.70 6.79 36.12
CA GLN A 70 -12.00 6.01 34.93
C GLN A 70 -12.55 6.87 33.78
N ASP A 71 -13.35 7.90 34.09
CA ASP A 71 -13.84 8.88 33.10
C ASP A 71 -12.70 9.78 32.58
N LEU A 72 -11.73 10.11 33.43
CA LEU A 72 -10.52 10.86 33.04
C LEU A 72 -9.59 10.03 32.13
N SER A 73 -9.51 8.71 32.34
CA SER A 73 -8.72 7.80 31.48
C SER A 73 -9.21 7.75 30.03
N ILE A 74 -10.51 8.00 29.81
CA ILE A 74 -11.16 8.01 28.49
C ILE A 74 -10.92 9.35 27.77
N ILE A 75 -10.84 10.46 28.49
CA ILE A 75 -10.46 11.78 27.94
C ILE A 75 -8.96 11.81 27.57
N THR A 76 -8.13 11.02 28.25
CA THR A 76 -6.73 10.78 27.88
C THR A 76 -6.54 9.68 26.83
N SER A 77 -7.61 9.23 26.17
CA SER A 77 -7.50 8.29 25.06
C SER A 77 -6.57 8.90 23.99
N PRO A 78 -5.45 8.25 23.64
CA PRO A 78 -4.41 8.81 22.78
C PRO A 78 -4.84 8.95 21.31
N PHE A 79 -6.13 8.95 21.01
CA PHE A 79 -6.68 8.71 19.67
C PHE A 79 -7.00 9.97 18.85
N LEU A 80 -6.62 11.16 19.32
CA LEU A 80 -6.53 12.34 18.46
C LEU A 80 -5.09 12.86 18.45
N VAL A 81 -4.17 12.02 17.96
CA VAL A 81 -2.86 12.51 17.53
C VAL A 81 -3.11 13.34 16.28
N PHE A 82 -3.15 14.67 16.44
CA PHE A 82 -3.02 15.57 15.32
C PHE A 82 -1.64 15.30 14.70
N ASN A 83 -1.62 14.64 13.54
CA ASN A 83 -0.41 14.49 12.76
C ASN A 83 -0.28 15.74 11.87
N PRO A 84 0.62 16.70 12.20
CA PRO A 84 0.77 17.93 11.43
C PRO A 84 1.23 17.68 9.99
N ASP A 85 1.77 16.49 9.72
CA ASP A 85 2.17 16.06 8.38
C ASP A 85 1.02 15.42 7.57
N ALA A 86 -0.14 15.18 8.17
CA ALA A 86 -1.25 14.56 7.46
C ALA A 86 -1.99 15.58 6.58
N PRO A 87 -2.36 15.21 5.35
CA PRO A 87 -3.22 16.05 4.52
C PRO A 87 -4.61 16.20 5.13
N ILE A 88 -5.19 17.38 5.00
CA ILE A 88 -6.52 17.71 5.52
C ILE A 88 -7.50 17.83 4.37
N ARG A 89 -8.62 17.09 4.41
CA ARG A 89 -9.64 17.16 3.37
C ARG A 89 -10.30 18.55 3.37
N LYS A 90 -10.40 19.18 2.19
CA LYS A 90 -11.06 20.48 2.00
C LYS A 90 -12.58 20.34 2.22
N GLU A 91 -13.15 21.25 2.99
CA GLU A 91 -14.59 21.28 3.23
C GLU A 91 -15.36 21.52 1.92
N GLY A 92 -16.48 20.81 1.74
CA GLY A 92 -17.33 20.95 0.56
C GLY A 92 -16.81 20.30 -0.73
N TYR A 93 -15.60 19.71 -0.74
CA TYR A 93 -15.10 19.00 -1.91
C TYR A 93 -15.85 17.68 -2.11
N GLY A 94 -16.39 17.46 -3.32
CA GLY A 94 -17.16 16.26 -3.67
C GLY A 94 -16.38 14.96 -3.47
N GLN A 95 -17.07 13.82 -3.39
CA GLN A 95 -16.44 12.50 -3.36
C GLN A 95 -16.10 12.04 -4.77
N THR A 96 -15.03 11.25 -4.90
CA THR A 96 -14.75 10.46 -6.11
C THR A 96 -15.28 9.03 -5.96
N TYR A 97 -15.55 8.38 -7.07
CA TYR A 97 -16.04 6.99 -7.12
C TYR A 97 -15.23 6.21 -8.14
N SER A 98 -14.95 4.94 -7.83
CA SER A 98 -14.32 4.00 -8.76
C SER A 98 -15.26 2.84 -9.05
N ARG A 99 -15.15 2.32 -10.27
CA ARG A 99 -15.79 1.09 -10.74
C ARG A 99 -15.04 -0.17 -10.29
N SER A 100 -14.01 -0.04 -9.45
CA SER A 100 -13.32 -1.18 -8.82
C SER A 100 -14.22 -1.89 -7.82
N ALA A 101 -14.06 -3.20 -7.66
CA ALA A 101 -14.70 -3.91 -6.55
C ALA A 101 -14.18 -3.40 -5.19
N ALA A 102 -12.87 -3.20 -5.08
CA ALA A 102 -12.22 -2.60 -3.92
C ALA A 102 -11.13 -1.62 -4.33
N GLY A 103 -10.94 -0.56 -3.55
CA GLY A 103 -9.98 0.50 -3.84
C GLY A 103 -9.58 1.29 -2.60
N VAL A 104 -8.36 1.81 -2.61
CA VAL A 104 -7.86 2.73 -1.59
C VAL A 104 -6.83 3.68 -2.19
N ALA A 105 -6.74 4.90 -1.67
CA ALA A 105 -5.58 5.75 -1.83
C ALA A 105 -5.13 6.27 -0.47
N ILE A 106 -3.82 6.27 -0.24
CA ILE A 106 -3.20 6.73 1.00
C ILE A 106 -2.09 7.74 0.72
N ASP A 107 -1.90 8.70 1.62
CA ASP A 107 -0.64 9.43 1.70
C ASP A 107 0.46 8.46 2.13
N ALA A 108 1.49 8.32 1.31
CA ALA A 108 2.56 7.36 1.54
C ALA A 108 3.40 7.67 2.79
N LYS A 109 3.50 8.96 3.19
CA LYS A 109 4.30 9.37 4.35
C LYS A 109 3.59 9.04 5.66
N THR A 110 2.34 9.49 5.78
CA THR A 110 1.59 9.38 7.05
C THR A 110 0.71 8.15 7.15
N GLY A 111 0.40 7.49 6.03
CA GLY A 111 -0.58 6.41 5.97
C GLY A 111 -2.03 6.89 6.05
N THR A 112 -2.27 8.20 6.00
CA THR A 112 -3.63 8.78 6.00
C THR A 112 -4.41 8.26 4.80
N ILE A 113 -5.58 7.67 5.06
CA ILE A 113 -6.51 7.22 4.02
C ILE A 113 -7.15 8.46 3.39
N LEU A 114 -7.00 8.61 2.08
CA LEU A 114 -7.54 9.72 1.30
C LEU A 114 -8.84 9.31 0.62
N TYR A 115 -8.85 8.11 0.04
CA TYR A 115 -9.97 7.49 -0.65
C TYR A 115 -10.07 6.04 -0.20
N GLU A 116 -11.29 5.52 -0.04
CA GLU A 116 -11.53 4.11 0.25
C GLU A 116 -12.86 3.63 -0.32
N GLN A 117 -12.88 2.37 -0.76
CA GLN A 117 -14.05 1.63 -1.20
C GLN A 117 -13.79 0.14 -0.97
N SER A 118 -14.54 -0.50 -0.07
CA SER A 118 -14.31 -1.92 0.31
C SER A 118 -12.83 -2.24 0.61
N ALA A 119 -12.08 -1.29 1.17
CA ALA A 119 -10.62 -1.33 1.19
C ALA A 119 -10.03 -2.52 1.98
N THR A 120 -10.80 -3.10 2.90
CA THR A 120 -10.43 -4.24 3.73
C THR A 120 -10.99 -5.58 3.24
N GLU A 121 -11.66 -5.61 2.08
CA GLU A 121 -12.17 -6.84 1.49
C GLU A 121 -11.04 -7.72 0.97
N ARG A 122 -11.05 -9.00 1.32
CA ARG A 122 -10.05 -9.98 0.88
C ARG A 122 -10.35 -10.38 -0.55
N MET A 123 -9.42 -10.13 -1.46
CA MET A 123 -9.54 -10.46 -2.87
C MET A 123 -8.23 -11.04 -3.40
N PRO A 124 -8.27 -11.87 -4.45
CA PRO A 124 -7.09 -12.19 -5.23
C PRO A 124 -6.50 -10.91 -5.84
N ILE A 125 -5.19 -10.75 -5.76
CA ILE A 125 -4.50 -9.52 -6.21
C ILE A 125 -3.65 -9.71 -7.48
N ALA A 126 -3.61 -10.93 -8.02
CA ALA A 126 -2.79 -11.32 -9.15
C ALA A 126 -1.32 -10.86 -8.99
N SER A 127 -0.72 -10.37 -10.07
CA SER A 127 0.69 -9.97 -10.15
C SER A 127 1.10 -8.78 -9.29
N LEU A 128 0.18 -8.13 -8.56
CA LEU A 128 0.57 -7.21 -7.49
C LEU A 128 1.49 -7.90 -6.48
N THR A 129 1.28 -9.20 -6.24
CA THR A 129 2.14 -10.10 -5.47
C THR A 129 3.65 -9.89 -5.69
N LYS A 130 4.07 -9.59 -6.92
CA LYS A 130 5.48 -9.39 -7.28
C LYS A 130 6.16 -8.21 -6.57
N VAL A 131 5.40 -7.26 -6.01
CA VAL A 131 5.96 -6.20 -5.16
C VAL A 131 6.55 -6.78 -3.87
N MET A 132 5.84 -7.71 -3.23
CA MET A 132 6.35 -8.42 -2.05
C MET A 132 7.54 -9.32 -2.42
N THR A 133 7.47 -9.99 -3.57
CA THR A 133 8.60 -10.76 -4.11
C THR A 133 9.85 -9.89 -4.27
N ALA A 134 9.71 -8.71 -4.86
CA ALA A 134 10.81 -7.77 -5.04
C ALA A 134 11.40 -7.25 -3.72
N ILE A 135 10.55 -6.96 -2.73
CA ILE A 135 11.00 -6.57 -1.37
C ILE A 135 11.91 -7.66 -0.79
N ILE A 136 11.46 -8.92 -0.80
CA ILE A 136 12.21 -10.02 -0.20
C ILE A 136 13.49 -10.31 -0.98
N VAL A 137 13.44 -10.27 -2.32
CA VAL A 137 14.63 -10.43 -3.16
C VAL A 137 15.69 -9.40 -2.78
N LEU A 138 15.33 -8.12 -2.60
CA LEU A 138 16.28 -7.08 -2.21
C LEU A 138 16.77 -7.20 -0.76
N GLU A 139 15.98 -7.84 0.12
CA GLU A 139 16.41 -8.14 1.49
C GLU A 139 17.33 -9.38 1.57
N ARG A 140 17.34 -10.24 0.54
CA ARG A 140 18.04 -11.53 0.55
C ARG A 140 19.19 -11.64 -0.44
N ILE A 141 19.19 -10.87 -1.52
CA ILE A 141 20.25 -10.82 -2.52
C ILE A 141 20.94 -9.46 -2.42
N SER A 142 22.16 -9.44 -1.88
CA SER A 142 22.93 -8.21 -1.67
C SER A 142 23.50 -7.61 -2.95
N ASP A 143 23.74 -8.43 -3.97
CA ASP A 143 24.32 -8.04 -5.25
C ASP A 143 23.53 -8.67 -6.40
N LEU A 144 22.56 -7.93 -6.92
CA LEU A 144 21.72 -8.39 -8.03
C LEU A 144 22.50 -8.57 -9.33
N ASP A 145 23.56 -7.79 -9.54
CA ASP A 145 24.26 -7.72 -10.82
C ASP A 145 25.21 -8.92 -10.98
N ASN A 146 25.86 -9.35 -9.89
CA ASN A 146 26.77 -10.51 -9.90
C ASN A 146 26.12 -11.84 -9.50
N THR A 147 24.90 -11.84 -8.95
CA THR A 147 24.18 -13.08 -8.67
C THR A 147 23.64 -13.68 -9.94
N ILE A 148 24.11 -14.87 -10.32
CA ILE A 148 23.66 -15.58 -11.53
C ILE A 148 22.70 -16.71 -11.15
N ILE A 149 21.56 -16.75 -11.84
CA ILE A 149 20.51 -17.73 -11.64
C ILE A 149 20.41 -18.59 -12.90
N THR A 150 20.49 -19.91 -12.71
CA THR A 150 20.23 -20.88 -13.78
C THR A 150 18.74 -21.15 -13.83
N ILE A 151 18.13 -20.93 -15.00
CA ILE A 151 16.70 -21.14 -15.20
C ILE A 151 16.39 -22.64 -15.24
N ASP A 152 15.40 -23.05 -14.48
CA ASP A 152 14.92 -24.43 -14.46
C ASP A 152 13.62 -24.61 -15.24
N ARG A 153 13.20 -25.87 -15.37
CA ARG A 153 11.99 -26.23 -16.11
C ARG A 153 10.72 -25.63 -15.51
N GLU A 154 10.63 -25.54 -14.18
CA GLU A 154 9.44 -25.03 -13.51
C GLU A 154 9.20 -23.56 -13.85
N ALA A 155 10.26 -22.75 -13.84
CA ALA A 155 10.17 -21.34 -14.23
C ALA A 155 9.67 -21.18 -15.68
N THR A 156 10.14 -22.01 -16.62
CA THR A 156 9.72 -21.91 -18.05
C THR A 156 8.26 -22.26 -18.31
N LEU A 157 7.61 -22.99 -17.39
CA LEU A 157 6.21 -23.41 -17.48
C LEU A 157 5.23 -22.40 -16.85
N ALA A 158 5.72 -21.26 -16.38
CA ALA A 158 4.95 -20.27 -15.63
C ALA A 158 4.05 -19.39 -16.52
N GLU A 159 3.08 -19.99 -17.19
CA GLU A 159 2.13 -19.27 -18.05
C GLU A 159 1.21 -18.33 -17.25
N PRO A 160 0.58 -17.33 -17.90
CA PRO A 160 0.73 -16.95 -19.31
C PRO A 160 1.69 -15.77 -19.54
N SER A 161 2.12 -15.07 -18.49
CA SER A 161 3.01 -13.90 -18.60
C SER A 161 4.46 -14.31 -18.36
N LYS A 162 5.23 -14.45 -19.43
CA LYS A 162 6.65 -14.87 -19.40
C LYS A 162 7.56 -13.86 -20.11
N ILE A 163 8.85 -13.91 -19.84
CA ILE A 163 9.86 -13.19 -20.61
C ILE A 163 9.79 -13.64 -22.07
N GLY A 164 9.91 -12.70 -23.00
CA GLY A 164 9.73 -12.94 -24.42
C GLY A 164 8.26 -12.93 -24.86
N CYS A 165 7.30 -12.71 -23.96
CA CYS A 165 5.90 -12.51 -24.31
C CYS A 165 5.50 -11.04 -24.25
N ALA A 166 5.24 -10.42 -25.41
CA ALA A 166 4.76 -9.05 -25.51
C ALA A 166 3.38 -8.89 -24.87
N THR A 167 2.56 -9.95 -24.89
CA THR A 167 1.30 -10.05 -24.14
C THR A 167 1.15 -11.48 -23.62
N SER A 168 0.20 -11.72 -22.69
CA SER A 168 -0.11 -13.07 -22.17
C SER A 168 -0.51 -14.11 -23.23
N VAL A 169 -0.68 -13.72 -24.50
CA VAL A 169 -1.07 -14.63 -25.60
C VAL A 169 -0.15 -14.55 -26.81
N ASN A 170 0.83 -13.64 -26.81
CA ASN A 170 1.75 -13.48 -27.93
C ASN A 170 3.19 -13.46 -27.42
N CYS A 171 3.90 -14.55 -27.73
CA CYS A 171 5.29 -14.73 -27.38
C CYS A 171 6.16 -14.73 -28.62
N ASP A 172 7.21 -13.93 -28.56
CA ASP A 172 8.29 -13.92 -29.52
C ASP A 172 9.15 -15.18 -29.34
N SER A 173 10.06 -15.44 -30.28
CA SER A 173 10.95 -16.60 -30.27
C SER A 173 11.98 -16.61 -29.13
N ASN A 174 11.97 -15.61 -28.24
CA ASN A 174 13.02 -15.33 -27.27
C ASN A 174 12.56 -15.56 -25.82
N LEU A 175 11.89 -16.69 -25.59
CA LEU A 175 11.52 -17.16 -24.26
C LEU A 175 12.77 -17.54 -23.44
N LEU A 176 12.68 -17.47 -22.11
CA LEU A 176 13.69 -18.07 -21.23
C LEU A 176 13.79 -19.58 -21.49
N GLN A 177 15.02 -20.10 -21.50
CA GLN A 177 15.30 -21.52 -21.75
C GLN A 177 15.83 -22.24 -20.51
N VAL A 178 15.54 -23.53 -20.40
CA VAL A 178 16.10 -24.36 -19.32
C VAL A 178 17.62 -24.43 -19.45
N GLY A 179 18.32 -24.19 -18.34
CA GLY A 179 19.79 -24.16 -18.28
C GLY A 179 20.39 -22.80 -18.64
N GLU A 180 19.58 -21.85 -19.11
CA GLU A 180 20.01 -20.48 -19.35
C GLU A 180 20.47 -19.82 -18.05
N LYS A 181 21.54 -19.02 -18.13
CA LYS A 181 22.11 -18.29 -16.99
C LYS A 181 21.80 -16.82 -17.15
N ILE A 182 21.07 -16.25 -16.19
CA ILE A 182 20.62 -14.85 -16.19
C ILE A 182 21.01 -14.20 -14.87
N SER A 183 21.42 -12.94 -14.87
CA SER A 183 21.66 -12.20 -13.62
C SER A 183 20.35 -11.97 -12.86
N ALA A 184 20.42 -11.96 -11.53
CA ALA A 184 19.28 -11.65 -10.68
C ALA A 184 18.73 -10.25 -10.98
N ARG A 185 19.58 -9.28 -11.37
CA ARG A 185 19.19 -7.96 -11.88
C ARG A 185 18.25 -8.05 -13.07
N ASN A 186 18.56 -8.89 -14.05
CA ASN A 186 17.77 -8.98 -15.26
C ASN A 186 16.42 -9.63 -14.97
N LEU A 187 16.39 -10.69 -14.16
CA LEU A 187 15.13 -11.29 -13.72
C LEU A 187 14.31 -10.33 -12.85
N PHE A 188 14.94 -9.59 -11.94
CA PHE A 188 14.27 -8.62 -11.07
C PHE A 188 13.60 -7.51 -11.89
N ASP A 189 14.32 -6.93 -12.83
CA ASP A 189 13.79 -5.89 -13.70
C ASP A 189 12.68 -6.45 -14.61
N ALA A 190 12.89 -7.62 -15.21
CA ALA A 190 11.89 -8.28 -16.07
C ALA A 190 10.58 -8.59 -15.33
N MET A 191 10.67 -9.09 -14.11
CA MET A 191 9.53 -9.37 -13.24
C MET A 191 8.68 -8.12 -13.00
N LEU A 192 9.30 -6.95 -12.80
CA LEU A 192 8.60 -5.71 -12.47
C LEU A 192 8.10 -4.95 -13.71
N ILE A 193 8.87 -4.93 -14.79
CA ILE A 193 8.54 -4.26 -16.06
C ILE A 193 7.43 -5.05 -16.78
N GLY A 194 7.72 -6.29 -17.14
CA GLY A 194 6.86 -7.16 -17.95
C GLY A 194 5.87 -7.99 -17.15
N SER A 195 5.90 -7.92 -15.81
CA SER A 195 5.06 -8.75 -14.94
C SER A 195 5.31 -10.25 -15.08
N THR A 196 6.53 -10.66 -15.42
CA THR A 196 6.79 -12.04 -15.86
C THR A 196 6.86 -13.03 -14.68
N ASN A 197 6.17 -14.16 -14.82
CA ASN A 197 6.02 -15.18 -13.79
C ASN A 197 7.28 -16.05 -13.67
N ASP A 198 7.89 -16.39 -14.82
CA ASP A 198 9.12 -17.15 -14.92
C ASP A 198 10.26 -16.52 -14.09
N ALA A 199 10.44 -15.20 -14.21
CA ALA A 199 11.42 -14.46 -13.42
C ALA A 199 11.08 -14.44 -11.93
N ALA A 200 9.79 -14.28 -11.58
CA ALA A 200 9.35 -14.29 -10.18
C ALA A 200 9.61 -15.66 -9.52
N ILE A 201 9.31 -16.75 -10.22
CA ILE A 201 9.55 -18.12 -9.75
C ILE A 201 11.05 -18.40 -9.64
N ALA A 202 11.83 -18.05 -10.67
CA ALA A 202 13.28 -18.23 -10.65
C ALA A 202 13.95 -17.49 -9.48
N LEU A 203 13.58 -16.22 -9.25
CA LEU A 203 14.06 -15.43 -8.12
C LEU A 203 13.63 -16.03 -6.77
N GLY A 204 12.35 -16.38 -6.64
CA GLY A 204 11.81 -16.93 -5.40
C GLY A 204 12.48 -18.25 -5.02
N LYS A 205 12.66 -19.14 -5.99
CA LYS A 205 13.36 -20.42 -5.82
C LYS A 205 14.85 -20.22 -5.53
N HIS A 206 15.51 -19.26 -6.18
CA HIS A 206 16.90 -18.95 -5.85
C HIS A 206 17.05 -18.51 -4.39
N VAL A 207 16.12 -17.70 -3.89
CA VAL A 207 16.16 -17.18 -2.51
C VAL A 207 15.81 -18.24 -1.46
N ALA A 208 14.83 -19.12 -1.72
CA ALA A 208 14.25 -19.97 -0.70
C ALA A 208 14.24 -21.48 -1.03
N GLY A 209 14.78 -21.89 -2.18
CA GLY A 209 14.82 -23.28 -2.66
C GLY A 209 13.54 -23.75 -3.35
N SER A 210 12.37 -23.27 -2.95
CA SER A 210 11.07 -23.61 -3.55
C SER A 210 10.08 -22.43 -3.52
N GLN A 211 9.02 -22.50 -4.32
CA GLN A 211 7.95 -21.50 -4.28
C GLN A 211 7.24 -21.46 -2.91
N GLY A 212 7.00 -22.63 -2.30
CA GLY A 212 6.34 -22.73 -1.00
C GLY A 212 7.17 -22.12 0.14
N GLU A 213 8.48 -22.39 0.18
CA GLU A 213 9.37 -21.76 1.16
C GLU A 213 9.51 -20.25 0.92
N PHE A 214 9.48 -19.81 -0.34
CA PHE A 214 9.45 -18.39 -0.63
C PHE A 214 8.15 -17.73 -0.15
N ALA A 215 7.00 -18.36 -0.38
CA ALA A 215 5.71 -17.91 0.13
C ALA A 215 5.70 -17.83 1.67
N ARG A 216 6.38 -18.76 2.36
CA ARG A 216 6.59 -18.68 3.82
C ARG A 216 7.32 -17.39 4.22
N LEU A 217 8.38 -17.00 3.51
CA LEU A 217 9.08 -15.73 3.73
C LEU A 217 8.17 -14.52 3.45
N MET A 218 7.32 -14.59 2.41
CA MET A 218 6.35 -13.54 2.09
C MET A 218 5.32 -13.33 3.19
N ASN A 219 4.78 -14.42 3.73
CA ASN A 219 3.82 -14.37 4.83
C ASN A 219 4.48 -13.94 6.14
N GLN A 220 5.74 -14.32 6.38
CA GLN A 220 6.51 -13.79 7.52
C GLN A 220 6.68 -12.27 7.39
N LYS A 221 7.05 -11.76 6.22
CA LYS A 221 7.13 -10.31 5.99
C LYS A 221 5.78 -9.62 6.17
N ALA A 222 4.69 -10.24 5.71
CA ALA A 222 3.34 -9.70 5.92
C ALA A 222 3.00 -9.56 7.41
N GLN A 223 3.37 -10.55 8.24
CA GLN A 223 3.21 -10.48 9.69
C GLN A 223 4.10 -9.40 10.33
N GLU A 224 5.37 -9.28 9.91
CA GLU A 224 6.30 -8.23 10.36
C GLU A 224 5.76 -6.82 10.07
N LEU A 225 5.04 -6.65 8.95
CA LEU A 225 4.39 -5.39 8.57
C LEU A 225 2.99 -5.22 9.20
N GLY A 226 2.51 -6.20 9.96
CA GLY A 226 1.19 -6.18 10.60
C GLY A 226 0.04 -6.19 9.60
N LEU A 227 0.18 -6.91 8.48
CA LEU A 227 -0.84 -7.08 7.45
C LEU A 227 -1.73 -8.27 7.81
N LYS A 228 -2.92 -8.01 8.35
CA LYS A 228 -3.79 -9.03 8.95
C LYS A 228 -4.65 -9.77 7.92
N ASN A 229 -4.78 -9.24 6.72
CA ASN A 229 -5.67 -9.73 5.68
C ASN A 229 -4.91 -10.02 4.38
N THR A 230 -3.68 -10.52 4.50
CA THR A 230 -2.83 -10.91 3.37
C THR A 230 -2.29 -12.33 3.55
N LYS A 231 -2.39 -13.14 2.52
CA LYS A 231 -1.77 -14.46 2.40
C LYS A 231 -1.23 -14.66 0.98
N PHE A 232 0.07 -14.89 0.88
CA PHE A 232 0.75 -15.25 -0.37
C PHE A 232 0.93 -16.76 -0.47
N CYS A 233 0.80 -17.32 -1.67
CA CYS A 233 1.04 -18.75 -1.92
C CYS A 233 2.23 -19.02 -2.85
N ASN A 234 2.60 -18.03 -3.66
CA ASN A 234 3.69 -18.15 -4.64
C ASN A 234 4.28 -16.75 -4.94
N PRO A 235 5.47 -16.67 -5.55
CA PRO A 235 6.12 -15.39 -5.86
C PRO A 235 5.48 -14.61 -7.01
N SER A 236 4.67 -15.24 -7.87
CA SER A 236 4.17 -14.63 -9.10
C SER A 236 2.80 -13.99 -8.95
N GLY A 237 1.97 -14.47 -8.02
CA GLY A 237 0.55 -14.15 -7.93
C GLY A 237 -0.31 -14.90 -8.93
N LEU A 238 0.17 -16.04 -9.45
CA LEU A 238 -0.68 -16.98 -10.17
C LEU A 238 -1.68 -17.61 -9.21
N ASP A 239 -2.86 -17.95 -9.71
CA ASP A 239 -3.84 -18.71 -8.94
C ASP A 239 -3.23 -20.11 -8.67
N PRO A 240 -3.34 -20.64 -7.44
CA PRO A 240 -2.81 -21.95 -7.11
C PRO A 240 -3.59 -23.05 -7.84
N ASP A 241 -2.91 -24.15 -8.16
CA ASP A 241 -3.54 -25.31 -8.84
C ASP A 241 -4.64 -25.93 -7.97
N ASP A 242 -4.43 -25.94 -6.65
CA ASP A 242 -5.45 -26.33 -5.67
C ASP A 242 -6.25 -25.10 -5.23
N LEU A 243 -7.49 -25.00 -5.72
CA LEU A 243 -8.42 -23.93 -5.36
C LEU A 243 -8.80 -23.91 -3.87
N SER A 244 -8.46 -24.94 -3.10
CA SER A 244 -8.57 -24.90 -1.63
C SER A 244 -7.53 -23.97 -0.99
N GLU A 245 -6.42 -23.71 -1.68
CA GLU A 245 -5.46 -22.69 -1.31
C GLU A 245 -5.96 -21.31 -1.73
N GLN A 246 -6.26 -20.46 -0.75
CA GLN A 246 -6.64 -19.07 -1.01
C GLN A 246 -5.42 -18.16 -0.88
N CYS A 247 -5.10 -17.45 -1.97
CA CYS A 247 -4.12 -16.38 -2.01
C CYS A 247 -4.86 -15.05 -2.13
N TYR A 248 -4.64 -14.14 -1.20
CA TYR A 248 -5.40 -12.90 -1.14
C TYR A 248 -4.62 -11.78 -0.48
N SER A 249 -5.09 -10.57 -0.72
CA SER A 249 -4.79 -9.39 0.10
C SER A 249 -6.03 -8.51 0.14
N THR A 250 -5.92 -7.35 0.76
CA THR A 250 -6.91 -6.27 0.62
C THR A 250 -6.27 -5.08 -0.09
N ALA A 251 -7.08 -4.15 -0.60
CA ALA A 251 -6.55 -2.91 -1.17
C ALA A 251 -5.73 -2.14 -0.12
N TYR A 252 -6.22 -2.10 1.13
CA TYR A 252 -5.55 -1.44 2.26
C TYR A 252 -4.21 -2.06 2.63
N ASP A 253 -4.17 -3.37 2.88
CA ASP A 253 -2.91 -4.05 3.23
C ASP A 253 -1.90 -3.95 2.07
N PHE A 254 -2.39 -4.01 0.83
CA PHE A 254 -1.51 -3.88 -0.33
C PHE A 254 -0.98 -2.45 -0.51
N ALA A 255 -1.78 -1.41 -0.24
CA ALA A 255 -1.30 -0.03 -0.23
C ALA A 255 -0.19 0.18 0.82
N ARG A 256 -0.26 -0.50 1.98
CA ARG A 256 0.81 -0.50 2.98
C ARG A 256 2.08 -1.19 2.50
N ILE A 257 1.97 -2.32 1.78
CA ILE A 257 3.12 -2.96 1.11
C ILE A 257 3.77 -1.99 0.13
N SER A 258 2.96 -1.31 -0.68
CA SER A 258 3.43 -0.36 -1.68
C SER A 258 4.08 0.87 -1.07
N ALA A 259 3.52 1.44 0.00
CA ALA A 259 4.17 2.51 0.73
C ALA A 259 5.50 2.05 1.34
N TYR A 260 5.56 0.87 1.96
CA TYR A 260 6.82 0.31 2.48
C TYR A 260 7.86 0.09 1.36
N SER A 261 7.42 -0.29 0.15
CA SER A 261 8.31 -0.51 -0.99
C SER A 261 9.06 0.76 -1.44
N LEU A 262 8.57 1.96 -1.09
CA LEU A 262 9.19 3.25 -1.47
C LEU A 262 10.62 3.42 -0.95
N LYS A 263 11.02 2.68 0.09
CA LYS A 263 12.41 2.68 0.57
C LYS A 263 13.38 1.94 -0.35
N TYR A 264 12.89 1.11 -1.28
CA TYR A 264 13.72 0.33 -2.20
C TYR A 264 13.78 0.99 -3.57
N LYS A 265 14.77 1.86 -3.77
CA LYS A 265 15.00 2.58 -5.04
C LYS A 265 15.01 1.69 -6.28
N GLU A 266 15.47 0.44 -6.17
CA GLU A 266 15.55 -0.51 -7.28
C GLU A 266 14.16 -0.92 -7.82
N ILE A 267 13.15 -1.06 -6.96
CA ILE A 267 11.77 -1.35 -7.36
C ILE A 267 11.23 -0.21 -8.24
N TRP A 268 11.36 1.02 -7.74
CA TRP A 268 10.86 2.22 -8.41
C TRP A 268 11.69 2.64 -9.62
N ARG A 269 12.96 2.24 -9.69
CA ARG A 269 13.75 2.32 -10.92
C ARG A 269 13.13 1.42 -11.99
N ALA A 270 12.87 0.15 -11.67
CA ALA A 270 12.29 -0.80 -12.63
C ALA A 270 10.89 -0.37 -13.10
N PHE A 271 10.02 0.11 -12.22
CA PHE A 271 8.68 0.57 -12.61
C PHE A 271 8.66 1.77 -13.57
N ARG A 272 9.75 2.53 -13.67
CA ARG A 272 9.89 3.67 -14.58
C ARG A 272 10.59 3.34 -15.90
N MET A 273 11.07 2.12 -16.10
CA MET A 273 11.63 1.72 -17.38
C MET A 273 10.49 1.41 -18.34
N SER A 274 10.43 2.04 -19.51
CA SER A 274 9.42 1.76 -20.54
C SER A 274 9.62 0.38 -21.16
N GLU A 275 10.87 -0.02 -21.36
CA GLU A 275 11.27 -1.34 -21.81
C GLU A 275 12.69 -1.67 -21.32
N LYS A 276 13.07 -2.94 -21.46
CA LYS A 276 14.43 -3.40 -21.19
C LYS A 276 14.80 -4.56 -22.10
N ASP A 277 15.93 -4.42 -22.77
CA ASP A 277 16.64 -5.53 -23.37
C ASP A 277 17.69 -6.08 -22.41
N PHE A 278 17.86 -7.40 -22.42
CA PHE A 278 18.93 -8.08 -21.70
C PHE A 278 19.32 -9.39 -22.37
N TYR A 279 20.44 -9.96 -21.93
CA TYR A 279 21.01 -11.16 -22.53
C TYR A 279 21.27 -12.25 -21.49
N SER A 280 21.35 -13.49 -21.96
CA SER A 280 22.03 -14.58 -21.27
C SER A 280 23.46 -14.17 -20.91
N VAL A 281 24.01 -14.74 -19.83
CA VAL A 281 25.39 -14.43 -19.38
C VAL A 281 26.43 -14.74 -20.47
N ASP A 282 26.17 -15.72 -21.34
CA ASP A 282 27.05 -16.04 -22.47
C ASP A 282 26.78 -15.19 -23.73
N GLY A 283 25.83 -14.26 -23.67
CA GLY A 283 25.48 -13.32 -24.74
C GLY A 283 24.73 -13.93 -25.93
N LYS A 284 24.34 -15.21 -25.88
CA LYS A 284 23.76 -15.92 -27.04
C LYS A 284 22.27 -15.70 -27.21
N ILE A 285 21.54 -15.48 -26.12
CA ILE A 285 20.09 -15.31 -26.13
C ILE A 285 19.80 -13.88 -25.65
N SER A 286 18.96 -13.17 -26.39
CA SER A 286 18.48 -11.84 -26.04
C SER A 286 17.01 -11.88 -25.68
N HIS A 287 16.60 -11.11 -24.69
CA HIS A 287 15.22 -10.96 -24.28
C HIS A 287 14.84 -9.48 -24.25
N ASN A 288 13.58 -9.20 -24.60
CA ASN A 288 12.97 -7.90 -24.44
C ASN A 288 11.77 -8.02 -23.48
N VAL A 289 11.58 -7.00 -22.65
CA VAL A 289 10.38 -6.84 -21.82
C VAL A 289 9.89 -5.40 -21.94
N LYS A 290 8.59 -5.24 -22.13
CA LYS A 290 7.92 -3.93 -22.19
C LYS A 290 7.10 -3.69 -20.95
N ASN A 291 7.07 -2.44 -20.49
CA ASN A 291 6.35 -2.07 -19.30
C ASN A 291 4.85 -2.19 -19.53
N THR A 292 4.19 -2.88 -18.61
CA THR A 292 2.73 -3.06 -18.65
C THR A 292 1.95 -1.81 -18.23
N ASN A 293 2.62 -0.80 -17.67
CA ASN A 293 2.02 0.45 -17.22
C ASN A 293 1.79 1.44 -18.37
N LYS A 294 0.53 1.62 -18.79
CA LYS A 294 0.15 2.58 -19.83
C LYS A 294 0.27 4.04 -19.38
N LEU A 295 0.11 4.30 -18.10
CA LEU A 295 0.13 5.66 -17.55
C LEU A 295 1.55 6.21 -17.33
N LEU A 296 2.60 5.44 -17.63
CA LEU A 296 3.98 5.89 -17.43
C LEU A 296 4.32 7.11 -18.31
N GLU A 297 3.83 7.13 -19.55
CA GLU A 297 4.06 8.24 -20.48
C GLU A 297 2.90 9.26 -20.47
N GLU A 298 1.69 8.82 -20.12
CA GLU A 298 0.47 9.65 -20.18
C GLU A 298 0.28 10.54 -18.94
N MET A 299 0.80 10.12 -17.78
CA MET A 299 0.62 10.83 -16.50
C MET A 299 1.97 11.37 -15.99
N PRO A 300 2.27 12.67 -16.19
CA PRO A 300 3.60 13.24 -15.90
C PRO A 300 4.10 13.07 -14.45
N ASN A 301 3.18 12.94 -13.51
CA ASN A 301 3.46 12.75 -12.10
C ASN A 301 3.43 11.27 -11.65
N CYS A 302 3.41 10.32 -12.59
CA CYS A 302 3.55 8.89 -12.33
C CYS A 302 4.96 8.55 -11.81
N ASP A 303 5.02 7.96 -10.62
CA ASP A 303 6.28 7.42 -10.06
C ASP A 303 6.53 5.95 -10.45
N GLY A 304 5.48 5.25 -10.90
CA GLY A 304 5.52 3.85 -11.27
C GLY A 304 4.24 3.11 -10.88
N ALA A 305 4.03 1.94 -11.49
CA ALA A 305 2.86 1.10 -11.22
C ALA A 305 3.18 -0.39 -11.36
N LYS A 306 2.34 -1.22 -10.75
CA LYS A 306 2.29 -2.66 -11.01
C LYS A 306 0.88 -3.06 -11.43
N THR A 307 0.77 -3.70 -12.59
CA THR A 307 -0.47 -4.29 -13.09
C THR A 307 -0.65 -5.72 -12.61
N GLY A 308 -1.88 -6.22 -12.59
CA GLY A 308 -2.17 -7.63 -12.47
C GLY A 308 -3.44 -8.04 -13.22
N PHE A 309 -3.50 -9.31 -13.61
CA PHE A 309 -4.68 -9.96 -14.12
C PHE A 309 -4.58 -11.48 -13.91
N THR A 310 -5.63 -12.06 -13.36
CA THR A 310 -5.98 -13.48 -13.51
C THR A 310 -7.50 -13.54 -13.73
N PHE A 311 -8.03 -14.71 -14.07
CA PHE A 311 -9.47 -14.87 -14.20
C PHE A 311 -10.19 -14.63 -12.86
N GLU A 312 -9.61 -15.09 -11.75
CA GLU A 312 -10.17 -14.91 -10.40
C GLU A 312 -10.02 -13.48 -9.87
N ALA A 313 -8.87 -12.84 -10.08
CA ALA A 313 -8.61 -11.50 -9.57
C ALA A 313 -9.29 -10.37 -10.37
N GLY A 314 -9.62 -10.65 -11.64
CA GLY A 314 -9.88 -9.60 -12.61
C GLY A 314 -8.66 -8.68 -12.78
N ARG A 315 -8.89 -7.45 -13.27
CA ARG A 315 -7.81 -6.49 -13.51
C ARG A 315 -7.46 -5.72 -12.24
N THR A 316 -6.24 -5.88 -11.74
CA THR A 316 -5.74 -5.17 -10.57
C THR A 316 -4.68 -4.14 -10.97
N LEU A 317 -4.54 -3.09 -10.17
CA LEU A 317 -3.54 -2.04 -10.38
C LEU A 317 -3.12 -1.42 -9.05
N MET A 318 -1.81 -1.27 -8.88
CA MET A 318 -1.20 -0.44 -7.86
C MET A 318 -0.35 0.62 -8.55
N MET A 319 -0.41 1.85 -8.07
CA MET A 319 0.37 2.94 -8.62
C MET A 319 0.79 3.91 -7.52
N THR A 320 1.87 4.64 -7.77
CA THR A 320 2.21 5.83 -6.99
C THR A 320 2.34 7.02 -7.91
N ALA A 321 1.85 8.15 -7.43
CA ALA A 321 2.00 9.44 -8.08
C ALA A 321 2.50 10.45 -7.06
N HIS A 322 3.31 11.40 -7.52
CA HIS A 322 3.68 12.53 -6.70
C HIS A 322 2.75 13.73 -6.92
N HIS A 323 2.66 14.62 -5.93
CA HIS A 323 1.86 15.85 -6.09
C HIS A 323 2.49 16.72 -7.19
N PRO A 324 1.70 17.26 -8.16
CA PRO A 324 2.24 18.00 -9.30
C PRO A 324 3.17 19.17 -8.93
N ASN A 325 2.86 19.87 -7.83
CA ASN A 325 3.63 21.01 -7.35
C ASN A 325 4.65 20.68 -6.25
N ASN A 326 4.72 19.43 -5.76
CA ASN A 326 5.67 19.03 -4.72
C ASN A 326 5.97 17.52 -4.79
N LYS A 327 7.13 17.17 -5.35
CA LYS A 327 7.53 15.76 -5.57
C LYS A 327 7.76 14.95 -4.28
N ASN A 328 7.86 15.62 -3.13
CA ASN A 328 8.03 14.96 -1.83
C ASN A 328 6.71 14.39 -1.30
N ILE A 329 5.57 14.91 -1.78
CA ILE A 329 4.25 14.35 -1.47
C ILE A 329 3.97 13.22 -2.45
N LYS A 330 3.67 12.03 -1.92
CA LYS A 330 3.38 10.84 -2.71
C LYS A 330 2.10 10.19 -2.24
N VAL A 331 1.24 9.88 -3.19
CA VAL A 331 0.02 9.09 -2.96
C VAL A 331 0.24 7.71 -3.54
N VAL A 332 -0.12 6.68 -2.77
CA VAL A 332 -0.22 5.30 -3.24
C VAL A 332 -1.69 5.01 -3.45
N ALA A 333 -2.06 4.51 -4.63
CA ALA A 333 -3.42 4.02 -4.91
C ALA A 333 -3.39 2.56 -5.33
N VAL A 334 -4.35 1.79 -4.84
CA VAL A 334 -4.57 0.38 -5.20
C VAL A 334 -6.04 0.21 -5.55
N ILE A 335 -6.32 -0.39 -6.70
CA ILE A 335 -7.66 -0.79 -7.13
C ILE A 335 -7.67 -2.25 -7.59
N LEU A 336 -8.69 -2.99 -7.17
CA LEU A 336 -8.84 -4.42 -7.38
C LEU A 336 -10.11 -4.70 -8.18
N ASN A 337 -10.01 -5.68 -9.09
CA ASN A 337 -11.06 -6.06 -10.03
C ASN A 337 -11.74 -4.86 -10.72
N ASN A 338 -10.98 -4.15 -11.55
CA ASN A 338 -11.43 -2.95 -12.26
C ASN A 338 -11.09 -3.00 -13.75
N ASN A 339 -12.11 -3.13 -14.60
CA ASN A 339 -11.95 -3.12 -16.07
C ASN A 339 -11.57 -1.76 -16.66
N TYR A 340 -11.78 -0.68 -15.91
CA TYR A 340 -11.46 0.71 -16.24
C TYR A 340 -10.32 1.26 -15.39
N ARG A 341 -9.41 0.38 -14.95
CA ARG A 341 -8.35 0.69 -13.98
C ARG A 341 -7.51 1.93 -14.30
N TRP A 342 -7.30 2.26 -15.58
CA TRP A 342 -6.48 3.40 -15.97
C TRP A 342 -7.19 4.74 -15.73
N ASP A 343 -8.44 4.84 -16.17
CA ASP A 343 -9.25 6.05 -15.97
C ASP A 343 -9.50 6.28 -14.49
N ASP A 344 -9.92 5.23 -13.79
CA ASP A 344 -10.33 5.33 -12.39
C ASP A 344 -9.15 5.67 -11.47
N ILE A 345 -7.97 5.06 -11.68
CA ILE A 345 -6.82 5.37 -10.82
C ILE A 345 -6.32 6.79 -11.07
N SER A 346 -6.37 7.26 -12.33
CA SER A 346 -5.98 8.63 -12.69
C SER A 346 -6.92 9.65 -12.04
N GLU A 347 -8.22 9.36 -12.06
CA GLU A 347 -9.25 10.17 -11.39
C GLU A 347 -9.08 10.16 -9.87
N ILE A 348 -8.76 9.02 -9.25
CA ILE A 348 -8.45 8.93 -7.81
C ILE A 348 -7.25 9.82 -7.47
N PHE A 349 -6.17 9.78 -8.25
CA PHE A 349 -5.01 10.65 -8.01
C PHE A 349 -5.34 12.13 -8.16
N ARG A 350 -6.00 12.50 -9.26
CA ARG A 350 -6.46 13.87 -9.51
C ARG A 350 -7.27 14.37 -8.33
N TRP A 351 -8.26 13.59 -7.91
CA TRP A 351 -9.10 13.91 -6.76
C TRP A 351 -8.29 14.00 -5.46
N CYS A 352 -7.36 13.09 -5.17
CA CYS A 352 -6.54 13.14 -3.95
C CYS A 352 -5.71 14.43 -3.86
N PHE A 353 -5.14 14.89 -4.98
CA PHE A 353 -4.34 16.11 -4.98
C PHE A 353 -5.18 17.39 -4.92
N GLU A 354 -6.39 17.38 -5.47
CA GLU A 354 -7.28 18.55 -5.45
C GLU A 354 -8.14 18.65 -4.17
N ALA A 355 -8.64 17.52 -3.67
CA ALA A 355 -9.57 17.45 -2.54
C ALA A 355 -8.91 17.68 -1.19
N TYR A 356 -7.58 17.56 -1.11
CA TYR A 356 -6.83 17.71 0.13
C TYR A 356 -5.96 18.96 0.11
N GLN A 357 -5.86 19.61 1.27
CA GLN A 357 -4.81 20.56 1.58
C GLN A 357 -3.61 19.78 2.12
N TRP A 358 -2.49 19.89 1.43
CA TRP A 358 -1.27 19.19 1.79
C TRP A 358 -0.38 20.09 2.66
N PRO A 359 0.34 19.52 3.64
CA PRO A 359 1.27 20.31 4.44
C PRO A 359 2.37 20.88 3.55
N ASN A 360 2.74 22.14 3.80
CA ASN A 360 3.85 22.82 3.14
C ASN A 360 5.18 22.27 3.67
N ASN A 361 5.50 21.03 3.30
CA ASN A 361 6.78 20.43 3.63
C ASN A 361 7.75 20.76 2.48
N SER A 362 8.46 21.86 2.68
CA SER A 362 9.60 22.34 1.86
C SER A 362 10.77 21.38 1.92
#